data_AF-A0A970HBX8-F1
#
_entry.id   AF-A0A970HBX8-F1
#
_cell.length_a   1.000
_cell.length_b   1.000
_cell.length_c   1.000
_cell.angle_alpha   90.00
_cell.angle_beta   90.00
_cell.angle_gamma   90.00
#
_symmetry.space_group_name_H-M   'P 1'
#
loop_
_entity.id
_entity.type
_entity.pdbx_description
1 polymer ?
#
loop_
_entity_poly.entity_id
_entity_poly.type
_entity_poly.pdbx_seq_one_letter_code
_entity_poly.pdbx_strand_id
1 'polypeptide(L)' 'ITELDAEIIREFIDKIIVFKAEKVDGRRTQRIQIFYNCIGAIDLPK' A
#
# COMPACT_ATOMS: atom_id res chain seq x y z
N ILE A 1 6.86 2.00 -16.95
CA ILE A 1 6.31 2.77 -15.80
C ILE A 1 6.45 1.84 -14.61
N THR A 2 7.50 2.01 -13.81
CA THR A 2 7.95 0.99 -12.85
C THR A 2 7.87 1.45 -11.40
N GLU A 3 7.32 2.64 -11.15
CA GLU A 3 7.10 3.16 -9.81
C GLU A 3 5.81 3.99 -9.83
N LEU A 4 4.93 3.70 -8.87
CA LEU A 4 3.70 4.43 -8.64
C LEU A 4 4.09 5.72 -7.91
N ASP A 5 3.90 6.88 -8.54
CA ASP A 5 4.29 8.17 -7.97
C ASP A 5 3.51 8.45 -6.67
N ALA A 6 4.16 9.07 -5.70
CA ALA A 6 3.57 9.40 -4.41
C ALA A 6 2.29 10.23 -4.55
N GLU A 7 2.17 11.00 -5.63
CA GLU A 7 0.97 11.76 -5.98
C GLU A 7 -0.19 10.87 -6.40
N ILE A 8 0.03 9.93 -7.32
CA ILE A 8 -0.93 8.92 -7.74
C ILE A 8 -1.38 8.08 -6.53
N ILE A 9 -0.42 7.68 -5.68
CA ILE A 9 -0.67 6.95 -4.45
C ILE A 9 -1.63 7.70 -3.52
N ARG A 10 -1.49 9.03 -3.38
CA ARG A 10 -2.35 9.83 -2.49
C ARG A 10 -3.78 9.94 -3.00
N GLU A 11 -3.99 10.00 -4.30
CA GLU A 11 -5.34 10.08 -4.89
C GLU A 11 -6.11 8.77 -4.79
N PHE A 12 -5.41 7.63 -4.85
CA PHE A 12 -6.05 6.30 -4.85
C PHE A 12 -6.12 5.63 -3.48
N ILE A 13 -5.54 6.19 -2.42
CA ILE A 13 -5.53 5.58 -1.08
C ILE A 13 -6.61 6.19 -0.18
N ASP A 14 -7.43 5.31 0.40
CA ASP A 14 -8.37 5.65 1.47
C ASP A 14 -7.68 5.78 2.82
N LYS A 15 -6.92 4.75 3.17
CA LYS A 15 -6.20 4.70 4.44
C LYS A 15 -5.05 3.71 4.37
N ILE A 16 -4.01 4.01 5.16
CA ILE A 16 -2.88 3.12 5.39
C ILE A 16 -2.87 2.76 6.86
N ILE A 17 -2.97 1.47 7.17
CA ILE A 17 -2.85 0.95 8.53
C ILE A 17 -1.44 0.39 8.69
N VAL A 18 -0.68 1.03 9.56
CA VAL A 18 0.69 0.64 9.89
C VAL A 18 0.67 -0.08 11.24
N PHE A 19 1.02 -1.37 11.22
CA PHE A 19 1.07 -2.16 12.44
C PHE A 19 2.36 -1.90 13.21
N LYS A 20 2.37 -2.30 14.48
CA LYS A 20 3.58 -2.29 15.29
C LYS A 20 4.65 -3.14 14.60
N ALA A 21 5.89 -2.64 14.60
CA ALA A 21 7.01 -3.41 14.08
C ALA A 21 7.31 -4.58 15.03
N GLU A 22 7.49 -5.76 14.45
CA GLU A 22 7.80 -6.99 15.16
C GLU A 22 9.14 -7.54 14.67
N LYS A 23 9.78 -8.37 15.49
CA LYS A 23 11.02 -9.04 15.10
C LYS A 23 10.69 -10.48 14.73
N VAL A 24 10.71 -10.78 13.44
CA VAL A 24 10.48 -12.13 12.89
C VAL A 24 11.81 -12.61 12.32
N ASP A 25 12.27 -13.78 12.75
CA ASP A 25 13.53 -14.40 12.29
C ASP A 25 14.76 -13.48 12.34
N GLY A 26 14.89 -12.73 13.44
CA GLY A 26 16.01 -11.81 13.63
C GLY A 26 15.88 -10.48 12.89
N ARG A 27 14.89 -10.32 12.01
CA ARG A 27 14.66 -9.12 11.19
C ARG A 27 13.47 -8.33 11.70
N ARG A 28 13.57 -7.00 11.66
CA ARG A 28 12.45 -6.10 11.99
C ARG A 28 11.50 -6.09 10.80
N THR A 29 10.32 -6.68 10.98
CA THR A 29 9.24 -6.73 10.00
C THR A 29 8.12 -5.81 10.45
N GLN A 30 7.58 -5.03 9.52
CA GLN A 30 6.42 -4.18 9.80
C GLN A 30 5.34 -4.49 8.79
N ARG A 31 4.20 -4.93 9.30
CA ARG A 31 3.04 -5.17 8.46
C ARG A 31 2.38 -3.83 8.14
N ILE A 32 2.03 -3.65 6.87
CA ILE A 32 1.31 -2.48 6.38
C ILE A 32 0.09 -3.00 5.61
N GLN A 33 -1.08 -2.40 5.84
CA GLN A 33 -2.27 -2.61 5.02
C GLN A 33 -2.64 -1.30 4.33
N ILE A 34 -2.86 -1.36 3.03
CA ILE A 34 -3.24 -0.23 2.20
C ILE A 34 -4.66 -0.48 1.72
N PHE A 35 -5.56 0.47 1.98
CA PHE A 35 -6.93 0.47 1.49
C PHE A 35 -7.02 1.49 0.35
N TYR A 36 -7.55 1.06 -0.79
CA TYR A 36 -7.67 1.89 -1.98
C TYR A 36 -9.10 2.42 -2.13
N ASN A 37 -9.24 3.70 -2.47
CA ASN A 37 -10.48 4.35 -2.85
C ASN A 37 -10.71 4.15 -4.35
N CYS A 38 -11.29 3.02 -4.75
CA CYS A 38 -11.61 2.75 -6.15
C CYS A 38 -12.84 3.57 -6.61
N ILE A 39 -12.65 4.85 -6.95
CA ILE A 39 -13.67 5.74 -7.53
C ILE A 39 -13.78 5.52 -9.06
N GLY A 40 -13.57 4.29 -9.55
CA GLY A 40 -13.59 3.92 -10.96
C GLY A 40 -12.96 2.55 -11.20
N ALA A 41 -13.39 1.85 -12.25
CA ALA A 41 -12.88 0.53 -12.57
C ALA A 41 -11.40 0.59 -12.93
N ILE A 42 -10.56 -0.17 -12.23
CA ILE A 42 -9.14 -0.38 -12.57
C ILE A 42 -9.04 -1.76 -13.21
N ASP A 43 -8.77 -1.79 -14.51
CA ASP A 43 -8.34 -3.01 -15.20
C ASP A 43 -6.89 -3.29 -14.80
N LEU A 44 -6.71 -4.27 -13.93
CA LEU A 44 -5.39 -4.78 -13.57
C LEU A 44 -4.87 -5.61 -14.76
N PRO A 45 -3.69 -5.29 -15.32
CA PRO A 45 -3.11 -6.11 -16.38
C PRO A 45 -2.78 -7.51 -15.83
N LYS A 46 -3.04 -8.53 -16.66
CA LYS A 46 -2.70 -9.94 -16.41
C LYS A 46 -1.19 -10.20 -16.47
#